data_AF-F2Y4Q2-F1
#
_entry.id   AF-F2Y4Q2-F1
#
_cell.length_a   1.000
_cell.length_b   1.000
_cell.length_c   1.000
_cell.angle_alpha   90.00
_cell.angle_beta   90.00
_cell.angle_gamma   90.00
#
_symmetry.space_group_name_H-M   'P 1'
#
loop_
_entity.id
_entity.type
_entity.pdbx_description
1 polymer ?
#
loop_
_entity_poly.entity_id
_entity_poly.type
_entity_poly.pdbx_seq_one_letter_code
_entity_poly.pdbx_strand_id
1 'polypeptide(L)'
;REEAEERDICIDFSELISQYSDEEEIQQVVEVIQNSTAKVIVVFSSGPDLEPLIKEIVRRNITGRIWLASEAWASSSLIAMPEYFHVVGGTIGFALKAGQIPGFREFLQKVHPRKSVHNGFAKEFWEETFNCHLQEGAKGPLPVDTFLRGHEEGGGRISNSSTAFRPLCTGDENISSVETPYMDYTHLRISYNVY
;
A
#
# COMPACT_ATOMS: atom_id res chain seq x y z
N ARG A 1 -9.55 0.94 26.70
CA ARG A 1 -8.99 0.83 28.07
C ARG A 1 -10.11 0.64 29.09
N GLU A 2 -11.08 1.56 29.15
CA GLU A 2 -12.29 1.43 29.99
C GLU A 2 -12.92 0.03 29.94
N GLU A 3 -13.32 -0.45 28.76
CA GLU A 3 -13.92 -1.79 28.59
C GLU A 3 -13.03 -2.97 29.06
N ALA A 4 -11.70 -2.80 29.05
CA ALA A 4 -10.77 -3.81 29.52
C ALA A 4 -10.75 -3.84 31.06
N GLU A 5 -10.72 -2.67 31.69
CA GLU A 5 -10.78 -2.52 33.15
C GLU A 5 -12.12 -3.04 33.70
N GLU A 6 -13.24 -2.76 33.03
CA GLU A 6 -14.56 -3.29 33.41
C GLU A 6 -14.67 -4.83 33.33
N ARG A 7 -13.79 -5.47 32.55
CA ARG A 7 -13.74 -6.92 32.37
C ARG A 7 -12.55 -7.57 33.07
N ASP A 8 -11.94 -6.86 34.02
CA ASP A 8 -10.78 -7.32 34.80
C ASP A 8 -9.58 -7.74 33.93
N ILE A 9 -9.39 -7.09 32.78
CA ILE A 9 -8.24 -7.29 31.89
C ILE A 9 -7.18 -6.22 32.18
N CYS A 10 -6.02 -6.65 32.66
CA CYS A 10 -4.88 -5.75 32.92
C CYS A 10 -4.10 -5.43 31.64
N ILE A 11 -3.60 -4.19 31.54
CA ILE A 11 -2.76 -3.72 30.45
C ILE A 11 -1.34 -3.53 30.98
N ASP A 12 -0.36 -4.23 30.39
CA ASP A 12 1.05 -4.19 30.83
C ASP A 12 1.77 -2.94 30.30
N PHE A 13 1.43 -2.50 29.09
CA PHE A 13 2.00 -1.30 28.47
C PHE A 13 0.99 -0.60 27.56
N SER A 14 1.21 0.68 27.30
CA SER A 14 0.36 1.50 26.44
C SER A 14 1.21 2.54 25.74
N GLU A 15 1.58 2.25 24.49
CA GLU A 15 2.47 3.08 23.68
C GLU A 15 1.73 3.81 22.56
N LEU A 16 2.32 4.90 22.08
CA LEU A 16 1.87 5.64 20.91
C LEU A 16 2.88 5.46 19.77
N ILE A 17 2.38 5.42 18.54
CA ILE A 17 3.19 5.29 17.32
C ILE A 17 2.65 6.21 16.24
N SER A 18 3.52 6.59 15.31
CA SER A 18 3.17 7.37 14.12
C SER A 18 4.03 6.94 12.93
N GLN A 19 3.53 7.19 11.72
CA GLN A 19 4.33 7.06 10.49
C GLN A 19 5.58 7.95 10.49
N TYR A 20 5.56 9.01 11.31
CA TYR A 20 6.66 9.98 11.45
C TYR A 20 7.50 9.76 12.69
N SER A 21 7.27 8.69 13.45
CA SER A 21 8.08 8.39 14.62
C SER A 21 9.54 8.20 14.21
N ASP A 22 10.45 8.78 14.99
CA ASP A 22 11.86 8.64 14.74
C ASP A 22 12.37 7.24 15.13
N GLU A 23 13.61 6.94 14.79
CA GLU A 23 14.19 5.63 15.07
C GLU A 23 14.25 5.36 16.58
N GLU A 24 14.51 6.36 17.41
CA GLU A 24 14.62 6.19 18.86
C GLU A 24 13.26 5.87 19.49
N GLU A 25 12.22 6.61 19.10
CA GLU A 25 10.83 6.36 19.52
C GLU A 25 10.39 4.94 19.16
N ILE A 26 10.65 4.50 17.92
CA ILE A 26 10.30 3.14 17.50
C ILE A 26 11.10 2.10 18.29
N GLN A 27 12.41 2.31 18.49
CA GLN A 27 13.24 1.38 19.27
C GLN A 27 12.74 1.24 20.71
N GLN A 28 12.33 2.33 21.36
CA GLN A 28 11.77 2.32 22.71
C GLN A 28 10.50 1.47 22.78
N VAL A 29 9.55 1.66 21.86
CA VAL A 29 8.32 0.87 21.82
C VAL A 29 8.61 -0.62 21.59
N VAL A 30 9.57 -0.93 20.72
CA VAL A 30 9.98 -2.33 20.47
C VAL A 30 10.59 -2.96 21.72
N GLU A 31 11.40 -2.23 22.48
CA GLU A 31 11.95 -2.71 23.74
C GLU A 31 10.89 -2.93 24.81
N VAL A 32 9.90 -2.04 24.91
CA VAL A 32 8.72 -2.23 25.77
C VAL A 32 8.00 -3.54 25.42
N ILE A 33 7.77 -3.78 24.13
CA ILE A 33 7.15 -5.03 23.65
C ILE A 33 8.03 -6.24 23.99
N GLN A 34 9.36 -6.17 23.83
CA GLN A 34 10.26 -7.29 24.14
C GLN A 34 10.30 -7.62 25.64
N ASN A 35 10.31 -6.60 26.49
CA ASN A 35 10.38 -6.74 27.94
C ASN A 35 9.03 -7.18 28.55
N SER A 36 7.93 -6.95 27.85
CA SER A 36 6.60 -7.38 28.27
C SER A 36 6.41 -8.89 28.16
N THR A 37 5.81 -9.46 29.22
CA THR A 37 5.37 -10.87 29.23
C THR A 37 4.05 -11.09 28.51
N ALA A 38 3.32 -10.02 28.18
CA ALA A 38 2.04 -10.08 27.50
C ALA A 38 2.22 -10.58 26.06
N LYS A 39 1.53 -11.66 25.69
CA LYS A 39 1.55 -12.19 24.32
C LYS A 39 0.58 -11.48 23.40
N VAL A 40 -0.55 -11.04 23.94
CA VAL A 40 -1.62 -10.39 23.17
C VAL A 40 -1.35 -8.90 23.12
N ILE A 41 -1.27 -8.34 21.91
CA ILE A 41 -1.04 -6.91 21.69
C ILE A 41 -2.22 -6.36 20.89
N VAL A 42 -2.93 -5.40 21.48
CA VAL A 42 -4.05 -4.71 20.82
C VAL A 42 -3.50 -3.46 20.14
N VAL A 43 -3.70 -3.35 18.84
CA VAL A 43 -3.18 -2.22 18.06
C VAL A 43 -4.34 -1.48 17.40
N PHE A 44 -4.56 -0.24 17.85
CA PHE A 44 -5.45 0.72 17.22
C PHE A 44 -4.62 1.73 16.42
N SER A 45 -4.41 1.44 15.14
CA SER A 45 -3.60 2.27 14.25
C SER A 45 -4.07 2.15 12.78
N SER A 46 -3.56 3.04 11.92
CA SER A 46 -3.64 2.88 10.47
C SER A 46 -2.49 2.01 9.96
N GLY A 47 -2.60 1.48 8.73
CA GLY A 47 -1.47 0.78 8.09
C GLY A 47 -0.19 1.62 8.04
N PRO A 48 -0.22 2.85 7.50
CA PRO A 48 0.95 3.73 7.45
C PRO A 48 1.56 4.06 8.80
N ASP A 49 0.75 4.32 9.83
CA ASP A 49 1.27 4.65 11.17
C ASP A 49 1.90 3.44 11.89
N LEU A 50 1.44 2.24 11.56
CA LEU A 50 1.94 1.00 12.14
C LEU A 50 3.18 0.45 11.43
N GLU A 51 3.36 0.77 10.15
CA GLU A 51 4.40 0.19 9.29
C GLU A 51 5.83 0.37 9.85
N PRO A 52 6.26 1.54 10.36
CA PRO A 52 7.61 1.69 10.92
C PRO A 52 7.88 0.74 12.09
N LEU A 53 6.91 0.59 13.00
CA LEU A 53 7.02 -0.31 14.13
C LEU A 53 7.11 -1.76 13.67
N ILE A 54 6.23 -2.22 12.78
CA ILE A 54 6.22 -3.60 12.30
C ILE A 54 7.51 -3.94 11.57
N LYS A 55 8.04 -3.02 10.75
CA LYS A 55 9.35 -3.21 10.08
C LYS A 55 10.46 -3.47 11.09
N GLU A 56 10.52 -2.72 12.19
CA GLU A 56 11.54 -2.92 13.23
C GLU A 56 11.34 -4.24 13.99
N ILE A 57 10.09 -4.61 14.31
CA ILE A 57 9.77 -5.87 14.99
C ILE A 57 10.15 -7.08 14.11
N VAL A 58 9.87 -6.99 12.81
CA VAL A 58 10.30 -7.96 11.79
C VAL A 58 11.82 -8.01 11.69
N ARG A 59 12.50 -6.86 11.63
CA ARG A 59 13.97 -6.79 11.58
C ARG A 59 14.62 -7.48 12.78
N ARG A 60 14.01 -7.36 13.98
CA ARG A 60 14.46 -8.03 15.21
C ARG A 60 13.95 -9.47 15.36
N ASN A 61 13.15 -9.96 14.42
CA ASN A 61 12.56 -11.31 14.44
C ASN A 61 11.83 -11.63 15.76
N ILE A 62 11.06 -10.66 16.27
CA ILE A 62 10.31 -10.83 17.51
C ILE A 62 9.04 -11.64 17.20
N THR A 63 9.08 -12.92 17.55
CA THR A 63 7.98 -13.85 17.32
C THR A 63 7.23 -14.14 18.63
N GLY A 64 6.15 -14.93 18.56
CA GLY A 64 5.38 -15.35 19.74
C GLY A 64 4.40 -14.32 20.30
N ARG A 65 4.16 -13.23 19.55
CA ARG A 65 3.09 -12.26 19.81
C ARG A 65 1.83 -12.62 19.01
N ILE A 66 0.68 -12.29 19.57
CA ILE A 66 -0.64 -12.44 18.94
C ILE A 66 -1.23 -11.04 18.81
N TRP A 67 -1.51 -10.63 17.58
CA TRP A 67 -1.99 -9.28 17.30
C TRP A 67 -3.52 -9.24 17.24
N LEU A 68 -4.11 -8.28 17.94
CA LEU A 68 -5.50 -7.88 17.78
C LEU A 68 -5.55 -6.58 16.98
N ALA A 69 -6.03 -6.68 15.74
CA ALA A 69 -6.01 -5.60 14.77
C ALA A 69 -7.30 -4.78 14.76
N SER A 70 -7.17 -3.45 14.86
CA SER A 70 -8.26 -2.54 14.51
C SER A 70 -8.61 -2.67 13.03
N GLU A 71 -9.84 -2.28 12.68
CA GLU A 71 -10.36 -2.39 11.31
C GLU A 71 -9.46 -1.70 10.27
N ALA A 72 -8.88 -0.55 10.64
CA ALA A 72 -8.04 0.27 9.77
C ALA A 72 -6.76 -0.42 9.26
N TRP A 73 -6.21 -1.42 9.95
CA TRP A 73 -5.02 -2.15 9.49
C TRP A 73 -5.21 -3.65 9.33
N ALA A 74 -6.30 -4.23 9.86
CA ALA A 74 -6.60 -5.66 9.75
C ALA A 74 -6.66 -6.19 8.30
N SER A 75 -6.99 -5.33 7.34
CA SER A 75 -6.98 -5.66 5.90
C SER A 75 -5.96 -4.82 5.10
N SER A 76 -4.99 -4.19 5.77
CA SER A 76 -4.00 -3.34 5.10
C SER A 76 -2.93 -4.19 4.42
N SER A 77 -2.74 -3.99 3.12
CA SER A 77 -1.67 -4.62 2.34
C SER A 77 -0.27 -4.14 2.72
N LEU A 78 -0.15 -3.02 3.46
CA LEU A 78 1.13 -2.55 3.98
C LEU A 78 1.66 -3.43 5.13
N ILE A 79 0.77 -4.10 5.86
CA ILE A 79 1.12 -4.96 7.00
C ILE A 79 0.95 -6.44 6.67
N ALA A 80 -0.07 -6.79 5.88
CA ALA A 80 -0.34 -8.17 5.45
C ALA A 80 0.60 -8.63 4.31
N MET A 81 1.91 -8.38 4.47
CA MET A 81 2.93 -8.79 3.51
C MET A 81 3.47 -10.19 3.83
N PRO A 82 3.76 -11.04 2.83
CA PRO A 82 4.30 -12.38 3.05
C PRO A 82 5.61 -12.38 3.87
N GLU A 83 6.49 -11.42 3.65
CA GLU A 83 7.75 -11.30 4.39
C GLU A 83 7.55 -11.04 5.89
N TYR A 84 6.44 -10.42 6.30
CA TYR A 84 6.14 -10.11 7.71
C TYR A 84 5.47 -11.28 8.44
N PHE A 85 5.08 -12.34 7.72
CA PHE A 85 4.22 -13.42 8.24
C PHE A 85 4.78 -14.11 9.50
N HIS A 86 6.10 -14.18 9.66
CA HIS A 86 6.72 -14.78 10.85
C HIS A 86 6.47 -13.97 12.13
N VAL A 87 6.15 -12.67 12.02
CA VAL A 87 5.78 -11.79 13.14
C VAL A 87 4.27 -11.57 13.21
N VAL A 88 3.62 -11.26 12.08
CA VAL A 88 2.20 -10.85 12.05
C VAL A 88 1.24 -12.00 11.74
N GLY A 89 1.76 -13.21 11.49
CA GLY A 89 0.96 -14.39 11.20
C GLY A 89 0.00 -14.73 12.34
N GLY A 90 -1.23 -15.09 12.00
CA GLY A 90 -2.27 -15.41 12.98
C GLY A 90 -2.92 -14.19 13.65
N THR A 91 -2.70 -12.98 13.11
CA THR A 91 -3.43 -11.77 13.53
C THR A 91 -4.94 -11.98 13.46
N ILE A 92 -5.65 -11.54 14.51
CA ILE A 92 -7.11 -11.53 14.56
C ILE A 92 -7.55 -10.07 14.44
N GLY A 93 -8.37 -9.78 13.44
CA GLY A 93 -8.78 -8.41 13.13
C GLY A 93 -10.26 -8.25 12.90
N PHE A 94 -10.71 -7.01 12.99
CA PHE A 94 -12.05 -6.62 12.56
C PHE A 94 -12.03 -6.24 11.09
N ALA A 95 -13.09 -6.60 10.36
CA ALA A 95 -13.26 -6.15 8.99
C ALA A 95 -14.72 -5.77 8.78
N LEU A 96 -14.95 -4.73 7.97
CA LEU A 96 -16.30 -4.42 7.52
C LEU A 96 -16.88 -5.59 6.73
N LYS A 97 -18.21 -5.70 6.77
CA LYS A 97 -18.93 -6.73 6.02
C LYS A 97 -18.62 -6.56 4.53
N ALA A 98 -18.20 -7.66 3.89
CA ALA A 98 -18.03 -7.68 2.45
C ALA A 98 -19.40 -7.66 1.76
N GLY A 99 -19.52 -6.83 0.73
CA GLY A 99 -20.67 -6.76 -0.17
C GLY A 99 -20.33 -7.14 -1.61
N GLN A 100 -21.33 -7.11 -2.47
CA GLN A 100 -21.21 -7.39 -3.89
C GLN A 100 -21.82 -6.26 -4.70
N ILE A 101 -21.12 -5.84 -5.75
CA ILE A 101 -21.60 -4.83 -6.70
C ILE A 101 -21.47 -5.42 -8.11
N PRO A 102 -22.53 -6.07 -8.64
CA PRO A 102 -22.52 -6.63 -9.98
C PRO A 102 -22.21 -5.55 -11.03
N GLY A 103 -21.32 -5.83 -11.99
CA GLY A 103 -20.91 -4.87 -13.01
C GLY A 103 -19.76 -3.94 -12.60
N PHE A 104 -19.35 -3.93 -11.33
CA PHE A 104 -18.31 -3.02 -10.85
C PHE A 104 -16.93 -3.35 -11.41
N ARG A 105 -16.56 -4.63 -11.49
CA ARG A 105 -15.28 -5.06 -12.06
C ARG A 105 -15.16 -4.66 -13.54
N GLU A 106 -16.23 -4.84 -14.29
CA GLU A 106 -16.34 -4.48 -15.70
C GLU A 106 -16.30 -2.96 -15.90
N PHE A 107 -16.79 -2.19 -14.92
CA PHE A 107 -16.66 -0.73 -14.92
C PHE A 107 -15.20 -0.30 -14.64
N LEU A 108 -14.53 -0.89 -13.65
CA LEU A 108 -13.12 -0.59 -13.34
C LEU A 108 -12.22 -0.82 -14.55
N GLN A 109 -12.44 -1.91 -15.31
CA GLN A 109 -11.68 -2.20 -16.54
C GLN A 109 -11.84 -1.17 -17.66
N LYS A 110 -12.87 -0.31 -17.61
CA LYS A 110 -13.13 0.70 -18.64
C LYS A 110 -12.43 2.03 -18.36
N VAL A 111 -11.75 2.19 -17.22
CA VAL A 111 -10.95 3.39 -16.95
C VAL A 111 -9.88 3.54 -18.02
N HIS A 112 -9.69 4.75 -18.53
CA HIS A 112 -8.73 5.03 -19.59
C HIS A 112 -8.40 6.52 -19.60
N PRO A 113 -7.11 6.92 -19.66
CA PRO A 113 -6.69 8.29 -19.42
C PRO A 113 -7.30 9.30 -20.40
N ARG A 114 -7.59 8.87 -21.63
CA ARG A 114 -8.25 9.70 -22.68
C ARG A 114 -9.77 9.59 -22.76
N LYS A 115 -10.37 8.44 -22.38
CA LYS A 115 -11.83 8.22 -22.55
C LYS A 115 -12.60 8.63 -21.31
N SER A 116 -11.96 8.58 -20.14
CA SER A 116 -12.53 8.96 -18.85
C SER A 116 -12.48 10.48 -18.64
N VAL A 117 -13.11 11.25 -19.53
CA VAL A 117 -13.02 12.72 -19.58
C VAL A 117 -13.48 13.45 -18.31
N HIS A 118 -14.31 12.81 -17.50
CA HIS A 118 -14.80 13.37 -16.23
C HIS A 118 -13.94 12.96 -15.02
N ASN A 119 -12.98 12.06 -15.19
CA ASN A 119 -12.10 11.61 -14.11
C ASN A 119 -10.70 12.21 -14.26
N GLY A 120 -10.45 13.31 -13.55
CA GLY A 120 -9.15 13.98 -13.54
C GLY A 120 -7.99 13.11 -13.03
N PHE A 121 -8.28 12.07 -12.24
CA PHE A 121 -7.28 11.14 -11.70
C PHE A 121 -6.92 10.01 -12.67
N ALA A 122 -7.64 9.85 -13.79
CA ALA A 122 -7.42 8.73 -14.71
C ALA A 122 -6.04 8.77 -15.39
N LYS A 123 -5.45 9.96 -15.59
CA LYS A 123 -4.09 10.11 -16.13
C LYS A 123 -3.05 9.58 -15.14
N GLU A 124 -3.07 10.12 -13.92
CA GLU A 124 -2.14 9.75 -12.85
C GLU A 124 -2.26 8.25 -12.51
N PHE A 125 -3.48 7.73 -12.38
CA PHE A 125 -3.72 6.31 -12.18
C PHE A 125 -3.02 5.44 -13.24
N TRP A 126 -3.10 5.84 -14.52
CA TRP A 126 -2.48 5.10 -15.61
C TRP A 126 -0.95 5.18 -15.55
N GLU A 127 -0.42 6.38 -15.29
CA GLU A 127 1.03 6.61 -15.15
C GLU A 127 1.64 5.83 -13.99
N GLU A 128 0.98 5.78 -12.82
CA GLU A 128 1.47 5.02 -11.67
C GLU A 128 1.29 3.50 -11.84
N THR A 129 0.16 3.05 -12.40
CA THR A 129 -0.08 1.61 -12.64
C THR A 129 0.95 1.01 -13.58
N PHE A 130 1.34 1.73 -14.64
CA PHE A 130 2.30 1.25 -15.64
C PHE A 130 3.71 1.84 -15.46
N ASN A 131 3.93 2.64 -14.41
CA ASN A 131 5.17 3.37 -14.13
C ASN A 131 5.74 4.09 -15.38
N CYS A 132 4.87 4.79 -16.11
CA CYS A 132 5.18 5.44 -17.39
C CYS A 132 4.71 6.90 -17.39
N HIS A 133 5.08 7.68 -18.41
CA HIS A 133 4.64 9.06 -18.60
C HIS A 133 3.72 9.15 -19.83
N LEU A 134 2.52 9.70 -19.68
CA LEU A 134 1.56 9.83 -20.76
C LEU A 134 1.77 11.16 -21.48
N GLN A 135 2.25 11.10 -22.73
CA GLN A 135 2.47 12.31 -23.52
C GLN A 135 1.13 12.95 -23.95
N GLU A 136 1.01 14.26 -23.73
CA GLU A 136 -0.12 15.04 -24.21
C GLU A 136 0.00 15.20 -25.74
N GLY A 137 -0.88 14.51 -26.49
CA GLY A 137 -1.12 14.81 -27.91
C GLY A 137 -0.83 13.72 -28.95
N ALA A 138 -0.27 12.56 -28.61
CA ALA A 138 0.04 11.53 -29.62
C ALA A 138 -1.13 10.55 -29.86
N LYS A 139 -1.84 10.67 -30.97
CA LYS A 139 -2.77 9.62 -31.45
C LYS A 139 -1.96 8.44 -32.02
N GLY A 140 -2.16 7.24 -31.48
CA GLY A 140 -1.66 5.98 -32.03
C GLY A 140 -0.52 5.33 -31.24
N PRO A 141 -0.17 4.07 -31.56
CA PRO A 141 0.94 3.38 -30.94
C PRO A 141 2.24 4.07 -31.35
N LEU A 142 2.89 4.72 -30.39
CA LEU A 142 4.27 5.17 -30.55
C LEU A 142 5.19 3.95 -30.44
N PRO A 143 6.19 3.79 -31.31
CA PRO A 143 7.25 2.84 -31.09
C PRO A 143 7.91 3.15 -29.74
N VAL A 144 7.98 2.13 -28.87
CA VAL A 144 8.62 2.18 -27.53
C VAL A 144 10.05 2.73 -27.62
N ASP A 145 10.69 2.61 -28.78
CA ASP A 145 12.07 3.02 -29.07
C ASP A 145 12.27 4.51 -29.42
N THR A 146 11.23 5.35 -29.42
CA THR A 146 11.35 6.74 -29.90
C THR A 146 12.36 7.57 -29.08
N PHE A 147 12.67 7.18 -27.84
CA PHE A 147 13.66 7.86 -26.99
C PHE A 147 14.92 7.04 -26.65
N LEU A 148 14.93 5.73 -26.85
CA LEU A 148 16.17 4.94 -26.70
C LEU A 148 17.19 5.27 -27.81
N ARG A 149 16.73 5.82 -28.93
CA ARG A 149 17.57 6.16 -30.08
C ARG A 149 18.27 7.52 -29.99
N GLY A 150 18.14 8.25 -28.88
CA GLY A 150 18.87 9.50 -28.65
C GLY A 150 20.37 9.31 -28.38
N HIS A 151 20.85 8.07 -28.26
CA HIS A 151 22.24 7.78 -27.87
C HIS A 151 23.13 7.25 -29.02
N GLU A 152 22.63 7.13 -30.25
CA GLU A 152 23.42 6.64 -31.39
C GLU A 152 23.84 7.70 -32.43
N GLU A 153 23.41 8.96 -32.31
CA GLU A 153 23.89 10.02 -33.22
C GLU A 153 24.47 11.23 -32.47
N GLY A 154 25.81 11.30 -32.45
CA GLY A 154 26.55 12.55 -32.57
C GLY A 154 26.59 13.50 -31.36
N GLY A 155 27.55 13.26 -30.47
CA GLY A 155 28.29 14.24 -29.66
C GLY A 155 27.62 15.57 -29.24
N GLY A 156 27.29 15.71 -27.95
CA GLY A 156 27.08 17.03 -27.35
C GLY A 156 26.51 17.03 -25.92
N ARG A 157 27.36 17.42 -24.95
CA ARG A 157 27.08 17.83 -23.56
C ARG A 157 26.59 16.74 -22.58
N ILE A 158 27.53 16.31 -21.74
CA ILE A 158 27.28 15.63 -20.46
C ILE A 158 26.57 16.62 -19.52
N SER A 159 25.24 16.58 -19.48
CA SER A 159 24.49 16.97 -18.28
C SER A 159 24.14 15.69 -17.54
N ASN A 160 24.56 15.56 -16.29
CA ASN A 160 24.16 14.48 -15.40
C ASN A 160 22.63 14.46 -15.26
N SER A 161 21.91 13.73 -16.11
CA SER A 161 20.46 13.53 -15.98
C SER A 161 20.20 12.19 -15.29
N SER A 162 20.61 12.07 -14.03
CA SER A 162 20.18 11.00 -13.14
C SER A 162 18.79 11.30 -12.57
N THR A 163 17.84 11.63 -13.44
CA THR A 163 16.41 11.63 -13.15
C THR A 163 15.84 10.42 -13.87
N ALA A 164 15.32 9.44 -13.13
CA ALA A 164 14.77 8.20 -13.69
C ALA A 164 13.79 8.53 -14.85
N PHE A 165 14.19 8.21 -16.07
CA PHE A 165 13.36 8.43 -17.26
C PHE A 165 12.24 7.40 -17.23
N ARG A 166 11.00 7.81 -16.91
CA ARG A 166 9.83 6.93 -17.05
C ARG A 166 9.59 6.67 -18.55
N PRO A 167 9.35 5.42 -18.97
CA PRO A 167 9.00 5.10 -20.35
C PRO A 167 7.70 5.81 -20.77
N LEU A 168 7.46 5.94 -22.06
CA LEU A 168 6.22 6.53 -22.56
C LEU A 168 5.06 5.54 -22.49
N CYS A 169 3.91 5.99 -21.99
CA CYS A 169 2.66 5.26 -22.11
C CYS A 169 2.05 5.49 -23.51
N THR A 170 1.56 4.43 -24.14
CA THR A 170 0.77 4.47 -25.38
C THR A 170 -0.69 4.84 -25.11
N GLY A 171 -1.22 4.43 -23.96
CA GLY A 171 -2.64 4.48 -23.62
C GLY A 171 -3.41 3.23 -24.05
N ASP A 172 -2.75 2.27 -24.70
CA ASP A 172 -3.35 0.99 -25.14
C ASP A 172 -2.98 -0.18 -24.19
N GLU A 173 -2.30 0.11 -23.08
CA GLU A 173 -1.94 -0.88 -22.07
C GLU A 173 -3.17 -1.55 -21.42
N ASN A 174 -3.00 -2.79 -20.97
CA ASN A 174 -4.07 -3.56 -20.34
C ASN A 174 -3.95 -3.53 -18.81
N ILE A 175 -4.88 -2.87 -18.13
CA ILE A 175 -4.86 -2.77 -16.65
C ILE A 175 -4.97 -4.15 -16.00
N SER A 176 -5.66 -5.10 -16.63
CA SER A 176 -5.83 -6.44 -16.05
C SER A 176 -4.54 -7.26 -16.03
N SER A 177 -3.45 -6.80 -16.67
CA SER A 177 -2.16 -7.49 -16.65
C SER A 177 -1.21 -7.02 -15.54
N VAL A 178 -1.58 -5.99 -14.76
CA VAL A 178 -0.74 -5.47 -13.67
C VAL A 178 -1.39 -5.79 -12.34
N GLU A 179 -0.61 -6.39 -11.43
CA GLU A 179 -1.03 -6.65 -10.06
C GLU A 179 -0.99 -5.34 -9.26
N THR A 180 -2.16 -4.75 -9.06
CA THR A 180 -2.34 -3.60 -8.18
C THR A 180 -3.59 -3.81 -7.32
N PRO A 181 -3.68 -3.19 -6.13
CA PRO A 181 -4.88 -3.25 -5.29
C PRO A 181 -6.16 -2.73 -5.98
N TYR A 182 -6.05 -2.07 -7.14
CA TYR A 182 -7.19 -1.62 -7.94
C TYR A 182 -7.98 -2.78 -8.57
N MET A 183 -7.28 -3.75 -9.17
CA MET A 183 -7.90 -4.93 -9.80
C MET A 183 -7.76 -6.21 -8.96
N ASP A 184 -6.70 -6.31 -8.16
CA ASP A 184 -6.44 -7.45 -7.29
C ASP A 184 -7.12 -7.26 -5.93
N TYR A 185 -8.45 -7.38 -5.94
CA TYR A 185 -9.26 -7.39 -4.74
C TYR A 185 -10.04 -8.70 -4.61
N THR A 186 -10.20 -9.16 -3.37
CA THR A 186 -10.99 -10.35 -3.03
C THR A 186 -12.38 -9.98 -2.50
N HIS A 187 -12.50 -8.87 -1.78
CA HIS A 187 -13.72 -8.44 -1.13
C HIS A 187 -13.96 -6.94 -1.30
N LEU A 188 -15.19 -6.56 -1.65
CA LEU A 188 -15.63 -5.17 -1.66
C LEU A 188 -16.18 -4.83 -0.27
N ARG A 189 -15.41 -4.05 0.49
CA ARG A 189 -15.80 -3.58 1.85
C ARG A 189 -16.03 -2.08 1.84
N ILE A 190 -14.95 -1.30 1.85
CA ILE A 190 -15.02 0.16 1.77
C ILE A 190 -15.73 0.61 0.49
N SER A 191 -15.38 0.02 -0.65
CA SER A 191 -16.04 0.29 -1.93
C SER A 191 -17.55 0.02 -1.89
N TYR A 192 -17.99 -0.96 -1.09
CA TYR A 192 -19.42 -1.27 -0.92
C TYR A 192 -20.15 -0.25 -0.05
N ASN A 193 -19.48 0.34 0.95
CA ASN A 193 -20.06 1.40 1.76
C ASN A 193 -20.16 2.75 1.01
N VAL A 194 -19.35 2.94 -0.04
CA VAL A 194 -19.41 4.12 -0.92
C VAL A 194 -20.56 4.02 -1.94
N TYR A 195 -20.95 2.80 -2.33
CA TYR A 195 -22.05 2.52 -3.26
C TYR A 195 -23.42 2.76 -2.60
#